data_AF-A0A0L6V7I1-F1
#
_entry.id   AF-A0A0L6V7I1-F1
#
_cell.length_a   1.000
_cell.length_b   1.000
_cell.length_c   1.000
_cell.angle_alpha   90.00
_cell.angle_beta   90.00
_cell.angle_gamma   90.00
#
_symmetry.space_group_name_H-M   'P 1'
#
loop_
_entity.id
_entity.type
_entity.pdbx_description
1 polymer ?
#
loop_
_entity_poly.entity_id
_entity_poly.type
_entity_poly.pdbx_seq_one_letter_code
_entity_poly.pdbx_strand_id
1 'polypeptide(L)' 'MDKINTTILKTAIEAIPLLTLDNYTLWKNRVENMLDLQELLTPLNSPTGVLSTSEDVQL' A
#
# COMPACT_ATOMS: atom_id res chain seq x y z
N MET A 1 -3.50 -8.37 13.33
CA MET A 1 -4.00 -8.42 11.94
C MET A 1 -4.82 -9.70 11.78
N ASP A 2 -6.11 -9.60 11.43
CA ASP A 2 -6.92 -10.79 11.16
C ASP A 2 -6.42 -11.53 9.92
N LYS A 3 -6.54 -12.87 9.92
CA LYS A 3 -6.07 -13.74 8.83
C LYS A 3 -6.71 -13.38 7.48
N ILE A 4 -7.95 -12.89 7.51
CA ILE A 4 -8.69 -12.39 6.33
C ILE A 4 -8.00 -11.14 5.76
N ASN A 5 -7.59 -10.21 6.61
CA ASN A 5 -6.91 -8.98 6.20
C ASN A 5 -5.56 -9.30 5.55
N THR A 6 -4.81 -10.27 6.07
CA THR A 6 -3.52 -10.72 5.48
C THR A 6 -3.69 -11.34 4.09
N THR A 7 -4.72 -12.15 3.85
CA THR A 7 -4.96 -12.76 2.53
C THR A 7 -5.37 -11.74 1.48
N ILE A 8 -6.22 -10.78 1.85
CA ILE A 8 -6.62 -9.68 0.96
C ILE A 8 -5.41 -8.83 0.60
N LEU A 9 -4.57 -8.48 1.58
CA LEU A 9 -3.34 -7.72 1.38
C LEU A 9 -2.39 -8.42 0.40
N LYS A 10 -2.13 -9.71 0.64
CA LYS A 10 -1.24 -10.50 -0.21
C LYS A 10 -1.73 -10.53 -1.66
N THR A 11 -3.04 -10.73 -1.85
CA THR A 11 -3.65 -10.73 -3.18
C THR A 11 -3.54 -9.36 -3.86
N ALA A 12 -3.74 -8.28 -3.12
CA ALA A 12 -3.59 -6.91 -3.64
C ALA A 12 -2.15 -6.62 -4.07
N ILE A 13 -1.15 -7.06 -3.28
CA ILE A 13 0.27 -6.91 -3.61
C ILE A 13 0.64 -7.72 -4.86
N GLU A 14 0.22 -8.98 -4.94
CA GLU A 14 0.49 -9.85 -6.10
C GLU A 14 -0.18 -9.33 -7.38
N ALA A 15 -1.27 -8.56 -7.27
CA ALA A 15 -1.96 -7.95 -8.40
C ALA A 15 -1.34 -6.62 -8.90
N ILE A 16 -0.35 -6.05 -8.18
CA ILE A 16 0.38 -4.86 -8.65
C ILE A 16 1.34 -5.31 -9.76
N PRO A 17 1.22 -4.79 -11.00
CA PRO A 17 2.16 -5.14 -12.06
C PRO A 17 3.57 -4.64 -11.74
N LEU A 18 4.60 -5.22 -12.36
CA LEU A 18 5.92 -4.60 -12.32
C LEU A 18 5.89 -3.25 -13.02
N LEU A 19 6.53 -2.24 -12.43
CA LEU A 19 6.56 -0.90 -13.01
C LEU A 19 7.34 -0.88 -14.33
N THR A 20 6.70 -0.36 -15.37
CA THR A 20 7.29 -0.02 -16.67
C THR A 20 6.92 1.41 -17.05
N LEU A 21 7.55 1.96 -18.08
CA LEU A 21 7.23 3.29 -18.56
C LEU A 21 5.77 3.38 -19.05
N ASP A 22 5.29 2.35 -19.75
CA ASP A 22 3.97 2.33 -20.38
C ASP A 22 2.83 2.11 -19.37
N ASN A 23 3.12 1.54 -18.19
CA ASN A 23 2.09 1.17 -17.22
C ASN A 23 2.07 2.05 -15.96
N TYR A 24 2.85 3.14 -15.92
CA TYR A 24 3.01 3.98 -14.72
C TYR A 24 1.68 4.38 -14.08
N THR A 25 0.70 4.85 -14.87
CA THR A 25 -0.61 5.27 -14.34
C THR A 25 -1.35 4.11 -13.68
N LEU A 26 -1.36 2.93 -14.30
CA LEU A 26 -2.00 1.74 -13.73
C LEU A 26 -1.28 1.28 -12.46
N TRP A 27 0.06 1.23 -12.52
CA TRP A 27 0.90 0.87 -11.39
C TRP A 27 0.65 1.78 -10.20
N LYS A 28 0.69 3.10 -10.43
CA LYS A 28 0.45 4.13 -9.41
C LYS A 28 -0.91 3.93 -8.75
N ASN A 29 -1.97 3.79 -9.53
CA ASN A 29 -3.32 3.58 -8.99
C ASN A 29 -3.41 2.30 -8.14
N ARG A 30 -2.74 1.21 -8.55
CA ARG A 30 -2.73 -0.04 -7.77
C ARG A 30 -1.97 0.08 -6.46
N VAL A 31 -0.85 0.80 -6.45
CA VAL A 31 -0.07 1.08 -5.24
C VAL A 31 -0.83 2.00 -4.29
N GLU A 32 -1.43 3.09 -4.80
CA GLU A 32 -2.22 4.02 -3.98
C GLU A 32 -3.40 3.30 -3.32
N ASN A 33 -4.13 2.45 -4.06
CA ASN A 33 -5.22 1.65 -3.49
C ASN A 33 -4.72 0.67 -2.42
N MET A 34 -3.56 0.05 -2.61
CA MET A 34 -2.98 -0.89 -1.64
C MET A 34 -2.56 -0.18 -0.34
N LEU A 35 -2.04 1.05 -0.44
CA LEU A 35 -1.72 1.89 0.70
C LEU A 35 -2.97 2.40 1.41
N ASP A 36 -4.01 2.76 0.66
CA ASP A 36 -5.30 3.21 1.21
C ASP A 36 -6.01 2.10 1.98
N LEU A 37 -5.99 0.86 1.47
CA LEU A 37 -6.49 -0.33 2.17
C LEU A 37 -5.76 -0.64 3.48
N GLN A 38 -4.56 -0.08 3.66
CA GLN A 38 -3.77 -0.19 4.90
C GLN A 38 -3.83 1.08 5.74
N GLU A 39 -4.62 2.08 5.32
CA GLU A 39 -4.71 3.39 5.96
C GLU A 39 -3.38 4.18 5.94
N LEU A 40 -2.41 3.74 5.11
CA LEU A 40 -1.06 4.29 5.01
C LEU A 40 -0.92 5.44 4.01
N LEU A 41 -1.86 5.58 3.06
CA LEU A 41 -1.72 6.55 1.96
C LEU A 41 -1.57 7.99 2.46
N THR A 42 -2.39 8.39 3.44
CA THR A 42 -2.38 9.75 3.99
C THR A 42 -1.18 9.99 4.92
N PRO A 43 -0.88 9.10 5.89
CA PRO A 43 0.32 9.20 6.72
C PRO A 43 1.63 9.29 5.92
N LEU A 44 1.76 8.58 4.80
CA LEU A 44 2.99 8.58 3.99
C LEU A 44 3.12 9.77 3.04
N ASN A 45 2.01 10.43 2.70
CA ASN A 45 1.97 11.48 1.67
C ASN A 45 1.70 12.89 2.25
N SER A 46 1.75 13.05 3.57
CA SER A 46 1.59 14.35 4.23
C SER A 46 2.88 14.77 4.93
N PRO A 47 3.27 16.06 4.88
CA PRO A 47 4.49 16.54 5.54
C PRO A 47 4.51 16.34 7.05
N THR A 48 3.32 16.20 7.65
CA THR A 48 3.10 16.01 9.08
C THR A 48 2.50 14.64 9.40
N GLY A 49 2.49 13.71 8.43
CA GLY A 49 1.96 12.38 8.64
C GLY A 49 2.79 11.62 9.65
N VAL A 50 2.12 10.88 10.53
CA VAL A 50 2.77 10.05 11.55
C VAL A 50 2.23 8.64 11.39
N LEU A 51 3.13 7.67 11.26
CA LEU A 51 2.80 6.25 11.28
C LEU A 51 2.59 5.82 12.74
N SER A 52 1.58 5.00 13.00
CA SER A 52 1.44 4.30 14.27
C SER A 52 2.57 3.26 14.43
N THR A 53 2.79 2.82 15.67
CA THR A 53 3.78 1.76 15.96
C THR A 53 3.46 0.42 15.28
N SER A 54 2.20 0.19 14.92
CA SER A 54 1.77 -0.97 14.13
C SER A 54 2.00 -0.83 12.63
N GLU A 55 2.15 0.39 12.13
CA GLU A 55 2.37 0.71 10.72
C GLU A 55 3.85 0.88 10.39
N ASP A 56 4.65 1.38 11.34
CA ASP A 56 6.11 1.47 11.25
C ASP A 56 6.77 0.11 11.56
N VAL A 57 6.46 -0.90 10.76
CA VAL A 57 7.13 -2.20 10.82
C VAL A 57 8.44 -2.11 10.05
N GLN A 58 9.54 -1.93 10.79
CA GLN A 58 10.90 -2.05 10.26
C GLN A 58 11.12 -3.50 9.81
N LEU A 59 11.25 -3.72 8.50
CA LEU A 59 11.59 -5.01 7.89
C LEU A 59 13.10 -5.31 7.95
#